data_AF-A0A3D0VL38-F1
#
_entry.id   AF-A0A3D0VL38-F1
#
_cell.length_a   1.000
_cell.length_b   1.000
_cell.length_c   1.000
_cell.angle_alpha   90.00
_cell.angle_beta   90.00
_cell.angle_gamma   90.00
#
_symmetry.space_group_name_H-M   'P 1'
#
loop_
_entity.id
_entity.type
_entity.pdbx_description
1 polymer ?
#
loop_
_entity_poly.entity_id
_entity_poly.type
_entity_poly.pdbx_seq_one_letter_code
_entity_poly.pdbx_strand_id
1 'polypeptide(L)'
;MARKPITMLQIRRILQLLEKGYSKRKIASVLQSGRHTIDDYVMRIEQSGKIISQLFKLNDEELGMLLYSGKEDAVPDGRYDDFIKRIDKIQQELKRTGVTRLRLWQEYKEEVPEGYSYSQFCEHLSAFGRKNAATMHFEHRPGERLQIDFAGKPLTYVDPSTGEIISCPVLVCVLPYSGYSYVEALPSAGQEYLFAALGRCLSYFGGVPQVALSDNMRQYVKKSNRYEPLFSDVCEQWAVHYNIDLTATRVAKPKDKPSVENMVHIAYMRVYAPIRNQVFHSIEELNYSILDCLDRHHATPMQKHSYSRLERFEEEEKPLLRALPAESFVIKHVAKAKVQKNYHVILGEDWHQYSVPWQYIGKNVKIIYDLNEVEIYINLARIAVHKRNARNHGYSTMEEHMPEKHRKYAQTKGWDADYFLKRSREIGECSSQVMARVLQSKIFTEQTYNACLGLLRLSGKYGSDRFEMACRRALTAPRITYGLVSNILTNNLDKQNEEQIQLFSSIPDHENIRGAKAYH
;
A
#
# COMPACT_ATOMS: atom_id res chain seq x y z
N MET A 1 -43.68 38.25 11.29
CA MET A 1 -42.40 38.40 10.57
C MET A 1 -41.67 39.62 11.14
N ALA A 2 -40.54 39.43 11.82
CA ALA A 2 -39.75 40.55 12.33
C ALA A 2 -39.20 41.38 11.15
N ARG A 3 -39.39 42.71 11.18
CA ARG A 3 -38.85 43.62 10.16
C ARG A 3 -37.32 43.50 10.17
N LYS A 4 -36.72 43.11 9.05
CA LYS A 4 -35.26 43.15 8.90
C LYS A 4 -34.80 44.61 9.03
N PRO A 5 -33.81 44.92 9.89
CA PRO A 5 -33.25 46.27 9.97
C PRO A 5 -32.57 46.63 8.63
N ILE A 6 -32.65 47.89 8.22
CA ILE A 6 -31.91 48.38 7.05
C ILE A 6 -30.41 48.37 7.35
N THR A 7 -29.60 48.21 6.31
CA THR A 7 -28.13 48.15 6.42
C THR A 7 -27.52 49.50 6.84
N MET A 8 -26.32 49.48 7.43
CA MET A 8 -25.58 50.70 7.78
C MET A 8 -25.36 51.63 6.57
N LEU A 9 -25.09 51.06 5.40
CA LEU A 9 -24.97 51.82 4.16
C LEU A 9 -26.26 52.57 3.81
N GLN A 10 -27.42 51.92 3.98
CA GLN A 10 -28.72 52.56 3.77
C GLN A 10 -28.97 53.66 4.78
N ILE A 11 -28.60 53.49 6.05
CA ILE A 11 -28.73 54.52 7.10
C ILE A 11 -27.87 55.74 6.77
N ARG A 12 -26.60 55.54 6.39
CA ARG A 12 -25.73 56.64 5.94
C ARG A 12 -26.30 57.35 4.72
N ARG A 13 -26.93 56.60 3.80
CA ARG A 13 -27.58 57.19 2.62
C ARG A 13 -28.86 57.96 2.98
N ILE A 14 -29.63 57.54 3.98
CA ILE A 14 -30.76 58.30 4.53
C ILE A 14 -30.24 59.64 5.07
N LEU A 15 -29.18 59.64 5.90
CA LEU A 15 -28.58 60.86 6.43
C LEU A 15 -28.14 61.83 5.30
N GLN A 16 -27.51 61.31 4.23
CA GLN A 16 -27.09 62.14 3.08
C GLN A 16 -28.25 62.77 2.34
N LEU A 17 -29.36 62.04 2.20
CA LEU A 17 -30.52 62.55 1.49
C LEU A 17 -31.32 63.53 2.36
N LEU A 18 -31.35 63.32 3.68
CA LEU A 18 -31.92 64.29 4.62
C LEU A 18 -31.13 65.59 4.67
N GLU A 19 -29.79 65.53 4.69
CA GLU A 19 -28.93 66.72 4.66
C GLU A 19 -29.15 67.55 3.39
N LYS A 20 -29.38 66.88 2.26
CA LYS A 20 -29.69 67.51 0.97
C LYS A 20 -31.14 68.00 0.85
N GLY A 21 -31.95 67.89 1.90
CA GLY A 21 -33.33 68.40 1.95
C GLY A 21 -34.35 67.55 1.19
N TYR A 22 -34.05 66.29 0.87
CA TYR A 22 -35.03 65.41 0.21
C TYR A 22 -36.14 64.98 1.17
N SER A 23 -37.37 64.93 0.67
CA SER A 23 -38.53 64.47 1.45
C SER A 23 -38.45 62.97 1.76
N LYS A 24 -39.02 62.54 2.90
CA LYS A 24 -39.12 61.12 3.32
C LYS A 24 -39.66 60.22 2.19
N ARG A 25 -40.63 60.72 1.39
CA ARG A 25 -41.19 60.03 0.21
C ARG A 25 -40.16 59.83 -0.90
N LYS A 26 -39.34 60.83 -1.20
CA LYS A 26 -38.29 60.73 -2.22
C LYS A 26 -37.16 59.79 -1.75
N ILE A 27 -36.82 59.82 -0.47
CA ILE A 27 -35.83 58.93 0.14
C ILE A 27 -36.27 57.46 0.02
N ALA A 28 -37.52 57.15 0.38
CA ALA A 28 -38.07 55.80 0.25
C ALA A 28 -38.04 55.27 -1.19
N SER A 29 -38.34 56.13 -2.17
CA SER A 29 -38.27 55.79 -3.59
C SER A 29 -36.84 55.55 -4.07
N VAL A 30 -35.88 56.39 -3.68
CA VAL A 30 -34.46 56.27 -4.09
C VAL A 30 -33.81 55.03 -3.48
N LEU A 31 -34.14 54.70 -2.24
CA LEU A 31 -33.57 53.57 -1.51
C LEU A 31 -34.35 52.26 -1.69
N GLN A 32 -35.42 52.26 -2.49
CA GLN A 32 -36.36 51.15 -2.66
C GLN A 32 -36.76 50.50 -1.33
N SER A 33 -36.95 51.33 -0.31
CA SER A 33 -37.20 50.90 1.08
C SER A 33 -38.62 51.28 1.48
N GLY A 34 -39.24 50.45 2.33
CA GLY A 34 -40.61 50.68 2.79
C GLY A 34 -40.74 52.04 3.48
N ARG A 35 -41.80 52.80 3.15
CA ARG A 35 -42.02 54.15 3.69
C ARG A 35 -42.02 54.19 5.22
N HIS A 36 -42.70 53.23 5.85
CA HIS A 36 -42.72 53.08 7.31
C HIS A 36 -41.34 52.81 7.92
N THR A 37 -40.43 52.18 7.17
CA THR A 37 -39.06 51.95 7.62
C THR A 37 -38.29 53.26 7.59
N ILE A 38 -38.37 54.02 6.50
CA ILE A 38 -37.75 55.36 6.45
C ILE A 38 -38.30 56.25 7.55
N ASP A 39 -39.62 56.30 7.74
CA ASP A 39 -40.25 57.12 8.77
C ASP A 39 -39.75 56.76 10.19
N ASP A 40 -39.63 55.46 10.50
CA ASP A 40 -39.07 54.96 11.78
C ASP A 40 -37.61 55.39 11.98
N TYR A 41 -36.73 55.22 11.00
CA TYR A 41 -35.33 55.64 11.14
C TYR A 41 -35.17 57.15 11.18
N VAL A 42 -35.97 57.92 10.44
CA VAL A 42 -35.94 59.38 10.55
C VAL A 42 -36.44 59.84 11.92
N MET A 43 -37.48 59.19 12.47
CA MET A 43 -37.95 59.47 13.83
C MET A 43 -36.84 59.20 14.87
N ARG A 44 -36.10 58.08 14.75
CA ARG A 44 -34.98 57.77 15.64
C ARG A 44 -33.81 58.75 15.52
N ILE A 45 -33.54 59.23 14.29
CA ILE A 45 -32.57 60.30 14.04
C ILE A 45 -33.00 61.59 14.74
N GLU A 46 -34.27 61.99 14.61
CA GLU A 46 -34.83 63.18 15.27
C GLU A 46 -34.79 63.03 16.81
N GLN A 47 -35.16 61.86 17.34
CA GLN A 47 -35.13 61.53 18.78
C GLN A 47 -33.72 61.52 19.38
N SER A 48 -32.70 61.29 18.56
CA SER A 48 -31.32 61.30 19.03
C SER A 48 -30.82 62.69 19.47
N GLY A 49 -31.53 63.76 19.08
CA GLY A 49 -31.18 65.14 19.40
C GLY A 49 -29.88 65.66 18.74
N LYS A 50 -29.24 64.86 17.88
CA LYS A 50 -27.99 65.23 17.18
C LYS A 50 -28.30 65.82 15.80
N ILE A 51 -27.51 66.82 15.42
CA ILE A 51 -27.58 67.40 14.06
C ILE A 51 -26.99 66.38 13.07
N ILE A 52 -27.52 66.31 11.85
CA ILE A 52 -27.10 65.35 10.82
C ILE A 52 -25.56 65.35 10.61
N SER A 53 -24.93 66.53 10.64
CA SER A 53 -23.48 66.69 10.53
C SER A 53 -22.68 66.04 11.68
N GLN A 54 -23.26 65.90 12.86
CA GLN A 54 -22.68 65.17 13.99
C GLN A 54 -22.86 63.66 13.84
N LEU A 55 -23.98 63.20 13.26
CA LEU A 55 -24.24 61.78 12.99
C LEU A 55 -23.29 61.22 11.92
N PHE A 56 -22.86 62.04 10.96
CA PHE A 56 -21.85 61.63 9.98
C PHE A 56 -20.48 61.33 10.58
N LYS A 57 -20.14 62.00 11.68
CA LYS A 57 -18.85 61.83 12.37
C LYS A 57 -18.79 60.58 13.23
N LEU A 58 -19.94 59.96 13.51
CA LEU A 58 -20.02 58.71 14.26
C LEU A 58 -19.52 57.54 13.41
N ASN A 59 -18.80 56.62 14.04
CA ASN A 59 -18.48 55.34 13.41
C ASN A 59 -19.76 54.48 13.27
N ASP A 60 -19.69 53.41 12.48
CA ASP A 60 -20.87 52.55 12.21
C ASP A 60 -21.45 51.91 13.49
N GLU A 61 -20.61 51.68 14.50
CA GLU A 61 -21.01 51.06 15.76
C GLU A 61 -21.78 52.04 16.65
N GLU A 62 -21.27 53.25 16.84
CA GLU A 62 -21.92 54.35 17.56
C GLU A 62 -23.24 54.75 16.91
N LEU A 63 -23.26 54.85 15.58
CA LEU A 63 -24.46 55.14 14.82
C LEU A 63 -25.49 54.01 14.90
N GLY A 64 -25.01 52.76 14.90
CA GLY A 64 -25.80 51.55 15.11
C GLY A 64 -26.44 51.51 16.49
N MET A 65 -25.69 51.75 17.56
CA MET A 65 -26.21 51.80 18.93
C MET A 65 -27.31 52.87 19.07
N LEU A 66 -27.16 54.00 18.39
CA LEU A 66 -28.09 55.12 18.49
C LEU A 66 -29.38 54.92 17.67
N LEU A 67 -29.32 54.17 16.57
CA LEU A 67 -30.46 54.01 15.64
C LEU A 67 -31.10 52.62 15.63
N TYR A 68 -30.40 51.59 16.11
CA TYR A 68 -30.95 50.23 16.24
C TYR A 68 -31.52 49.93 17.64
N SER A 69 -31.39 50.85 18.60
CA SER A 69 -31.82 50.76 20.02
C SER A 69 -33.35 50.71 20.24
N GLY A 70 -34.05 49.93 19.43
CA GLY A 70 -35.38 49.39 19.73
C GLY A 70 -35.37 47.89 20.01
N LYS A 71 -34.19 47.27 20.08
CA LYS A 71 -34.02 46.01 20.81
C LYS A 71 -33.42 46.40 22.13
N GLU A 72 -34.22 46.33 23.19
CA GLU A 72 -33.73 46.33 24.56
C GLU A 72 -32.43 45.53 24.60
N ASP A 73 -31.39 46.11 25.21
CA ASP A 73 -30.26 45.35 25.68
C ASP A 73 -30.84 44.12 26.37
N ALA A 74 -30.56 42.94 25.81
CA ALA A 74 -31.07 41.69 26.36
C ALA A 74 -30.71 41.70 27.84
N VAL A 75 -31.74 41.75 28.70
CA VAL A 75 -31.60 41.62 30.15
C VAL A 75 -30.55 40.55 30.40
N PRO A 76 -29.52 40.78 31.24
CA PRO A 76 -28.49 39.78 31.51
C PRO A 76 -29.19 38.47 31.89
N ASP A 77 -29.24 37.52 30.96
CA ASP A 77 -29.94 36.27 31.19
C ASP A 77 -29.06 35.47 32.13
N GLY A 78 -29.41 35.44 33.42
CA GLY A 78 -28.66 34.69 34.42
C GLY A 78 -28.50 33.20 34.06
N ARG A 79 -29.34 32.68 33.14
CA ARG A 79 -29.19 31.34 32.55
C ARG A 79 -27.96 31.22 31.65
N TYR A 80 -27.58 32.28 30.94
CA TYR A 80 -26.37 32.29 30.12
C TYR A 80 -25.11 32.26 31.00
N ASP A 81 -25.12 33.01 32.11
CA ASP A 81 -24.01 33.02 33.06
C ASP A 81 -23.82 31.66 33.75
N ASP A 82 -24.91 30.99 34.16
CA ASP A 82 -24.86 29.61 34.68
C ASP A 82 -24.37 28.63 33.60
N PHE A 83 -24.85 28.75 32.36
CA PHE A 83 -24.42 27.91 31.25
C PHE A 83 -22.92 28.06 30.96
N ILE A 84 -22.39 29.28 30.96
CA ILE A 84 -20.96 29.55 30.75
C ILE A 84 -20.11 28.94 31.86
N LYS A 85 -20.55 28.98 33.12
CA LYS A 85 -19.81 28.31 34.23
C LYS A 85 -19.69 26.80 34.06
N ARG A 86 -20.64 26.18 33.35
CA ARG A 86 -20.69 24.72 33.12
C ARG A 86 -20.00 24.28 31.83
N ILE A 87 -19.64 25.22 30.96
CA ILE A 87 -19.28 24.93 29.57
C ILE A 87 -17.99 24.11 29.44
N ASP A 88 -17.01 24.33 30.32
CA ASP A 88 -15.75 23.60 30.32
C ASP A 88 -15.96 22.12 30.68
N LYS A 89 -16.83 21.85 31.66
CA LYS A 89 -17.23 20.49 32.05
C LYS A 89 -17.97 19.80 30.90
N ILE A 90 -18.93 20.48 30.27
CA ILE A 90 -19.68 19.98 29.12
C ILE A 90 -18.73 19.65 27.94
N GLN A 91 -17.74 20.49 27.65
CA GLN A 91 -16.75 20.25 26.60
C GLN A 91 -15.81 19.08 26.88
N GLN A 92 -15.46 18.84 28.15
CA GLN A 92 -14.63 17.70 28.54
C GLN A 92 -15.39 16.38 28.41
N GLU A 93 -16.64 16.33 28.87
CA GLU A 93 -17.48 15.13 28.79
C GLU A 93 -17.81 14.76 27.33
N LEU A 94 -18.01 15.74 26.43
CA LEU A 94 -18.23 15.48 24.99
C LEU A 94 -17.06 14.77 24.28
N LYS A 95 -15.86 14.75 24.87
CA LYS A 95 -14.70 14.03 24.30
C LYS A 95 -14.70 12.54 24.65
N ARG A 96 -15.55 12.11 25.59
CA ARG A 96 -15.62 10.71 26.03
C ARG A 96 -16.46 9.89 25.04
N THR A 97 -16.02 8.67 24.77
CA THR A 97 -16.70 7.73 23.89
C THR A 97 -18.13 7.46 24.38
N GLY A 98 -19.11 7.63 23.49
CA GLY A 98 -20.53 7.37 23.77
C GLY A 98 -21.32 8.55 24.36
N VAL A 99 -20.67 9.67 24.73
CA VAL A 99 -21.37 10.85 25.25
C VAL A 99 -21.92 11.69 24.10
N THR A 100 -23.23 11.96 24.11
CA THR A 100 -23.91 12.77 23.09
C THR A 100 -24.34 14.13 23.65
N ARG A 101 -24.51 15.12 22.77
CA ARG A 101 -25.08 16.44 23.14
C ARG A 101 -26.46 16.31 23.79
N LEU A 102 -27.26 15.34 23.35
CA LEU A 102 -28.57 15.07 23.92
C LEU A 102 -28.46 14.57 25.36
N ARG A 103 -27.53 13.66 25.63
CA ARG A 103 -27.29 13.13 26.98
C ARG A 103 -26.86 14.23 27.95
N LEU A 104 -25.90 15.07 27.55
CA LEU A 104 -25.44 16.18 28.39
C LEU A 104 -26.50 17.27 28.58
N TRP A 105 -27.37 17.47 27.60
CA TRP A 105 -28.51 18.36 27.77
C TRP A 105 -29.53 17.80 28.76
N GLN A 106 -29.81 16.49 28.75
CA GLN A 106 -30.69 15.85 29.74
C GLN A 106 -30.15 16.05 31.16
N GLU A 107 -28.85 15.80 31.37
CA GLU A 107 -28.17 16.03 32.66
C GLU A 107 -28.22 17.52 33.07
N TYR A 108 -28.01 18.44 32.13
CA TYR A 108 -28.16 19.89 32.36
C TYR A 108 -29.60 20.27 32.76
N LYS A 109 -30.61 19.64 32.16
CA LYS A 109 -32.02 19.94 32.44
C LYS A 109 -32.50 19.33 33.77
N GLU A 110 -31.89 18.22 34.20
CA GLU A 110 -32.08 17.64 35.54
C GLU A 110 -31.52 18.56 36.63
N GLU A 111 -30.33 19.14 36.41
CA GLU A 111 -29.70 20.07 37.36
C GLU A 111 -30.33 21.48 37.32
N VAL A 112 -30.83 21.91 36.16
CA VAL A 112 -31.41 23.24 35.95
C VAL A 112 -32.76 23.11 35.22
N PRO A 113 -33.86 22.86 35.95
CA PRO A 113 -35.19 22.68 35.35
C PRO A 113 -35.66 23.87 34.51
N GLU A 114 -35.29 25.10 34.87
CA GLU A 114 -35.57 26.33 34.13
C GLU A 114 -34.51 26.68 33.05
N GLY A 115 -33.57 25.76 32.80
CA GLY A 115 -32.47 25.93 31.86
C GLY A 115 -32.89 25.89 30.39
N TYR A 116 -31.94 26.14 29.50
CA TYR A 116 -32.17 26.15 28.05
C TYR A 116 -32.79 24.86 27.49
N SER A 117 -33.67 25.04 26.50
CA SER A 117 -34.17 23.95 25.67
C SER A 117 -33.04 23.34 24.83
N TYR A 118 -33.21 22.11 24.34
CA TYR A 118 -32.16 21.38 23.61
C TYR A 118 -31.58 22.17 22.43
N SER A 119 -32.44 22.87 21.67
CA SER A 119 -32.02 23.70 20.54
C SER A 119 -31.14 24.87 20.99
N GLN A 120 -31.55 25.60 22.03
CA GLN A 120 -30.80 26.74 22.57
C GLN A 120 -29.49 26.29 23.23
N PHE A 121 -29.51 25.17 23.95
CA PHE A 121 -28.31 24.53 24.52
C PHE A 121 -27.28 24.22 23.42
N CYS A 122 -27.72 23.60 22.32
CA CYS A 122 -26.86 23.30 21.18
C CYS A 122 -26.35 24.56 20.48
N GLU A 123 -27.18 25.60 20.37
CA GLU A 123 -26.80 26.88 19.78
C GLU A 123 -25.74 27.60 20.60
N HIS A 124 -25.93 27.74 21.92
CA HIS A 124 -24.95 28.36 22.82
C HIS A 124 -23.65 27.58 22.87
N LEU A 125 -23.72 26.24 22.95
CA LEU A 125 -22.55 25.37 22.90
C LEU A 125 -21.78 25.53 21.57
N SER A 126 -22.50 25.63 20.45
CA SER A 126 -21.90 25.83 19.13
C SER A 126 -21.32 27.23 18.98
N ALA A 127 -21.99 28.27 19.48
CA ALA A 127 -21.52 29.65 19.45
C ALA A 127 -20.24 29.84 20.29
N PHE A 128 -20.18 29.22 21.46
CA PHE A 128 -18.97 29.18 22.28
C PHE A 128 -17.86 28.37 21.62
N GLY A 129 -18.21 27.22 21.04
CA GLY A 129 -17.32 26.41 20.21
C GLY A 129 -16.70 27.22 19.06
N ARG A 130 -17.47 28.07 18.36
CA ARG A 130 -16.95 28.94 17.29
C ARG A 130 -15.95 29.98 17.80
N LYS A 131 -16.20 30.59 18.97
CA LYS A 131 -15.29 31.59 19.58
C LYS A 131 -13.96 30.95 20.02
N ASN A 132 -14.00 29.71 20.54
CA ASN A 132 -12.81 28.97 20.98
C ASN A 132 -12.15 28.14 19.85
N ALA A 133 -12.84 27.95 18.73
CA ALA A 133 -12.32 27.34 17.51
C ALA A 133 -11.56 28.34 16.62
N ALA A 134 -11.00 29.40 17.22
CA ALA A 134 -9.97 30.19 16.56
C ALA A 134 -8.88 29.23 16.06
N THR A 135 -8.82 29.09 14.74
CA THR A 135 -7.83 28.33 14.00
C THR A 135 -6.91 29.36 13.36
N MET A 136 -5.61 29.22 13.59
CA MET A 136 -4.63 30.07 12.94
C MET A 136 -4.65 29.73 11.44
N HIS A 137 -4.74 30.74 10.59
CA HIS A 137 -4.53 30.54 9.17
C HIS A 137 -3.04 30.23 8.97
N PHE A 138 -2.73 29.02 8.49
CA PHE A 138 -1.38 28.67 8.08
C PHE A 138 -1.23 28.99 6.60
N GLU A 139 -0.41 29.99 6.28
CA GLU A 139 0.10 30.13 4.92
C GLU A 139 1.14 29.04 4.69
N HIS A 140 0.86 28.18 3.71
CA HIS A 140 1.81 27.19 3.23
C HIS A 140 2.60 27.80 2.08
N ARG A 141 3.93 27.68 2.06
CA ARG A 141 4.71 28.04 0.88
C ARG A 141 4.79 26.83 -0.05
N PRO A 142 4.74 27.03 -1.37
CA PRO A 142 4.84 25.93 -2.33
C PRO A 142 6.18 25.21 -2.20
N GLY A 143 6.16 23.88 -2.17
CA GLY A 143 7.34 23.02 -2.10
C GLY A 143 8.05 23.03 -0.73
N GLU A 144 7.52 23.75 0.26
CA GLU A 144 8.14 23.85 1.58
C GLU A 144 7.91 22.58 2.40
N ARG A 145 6.68 22.06 2.45
CA ARG A 145 6.32 21.03 3.42
C ARG A 145 5.61 19.83 2.80
N LEU A 146 5.96 18.66 3.29
CA LEU A 146 5.19 17.43 3.19
C LEU A 146 4.61 17.09 4.55
N GLN A 147 3.31 16.79 4.62
CA GLN A 147 2.70 16.25 5.83
C GLN A 147 2.40 14.77 5.66
N ILE A 148 2.76 13.97 6.66
CA ILE A 148 2.68 12.52 6.64
C ILE A 148 1.79 12.05 7.80
N ASP A 149 0.84 11.16 7.52
CA ASP A 149 0.01 10.50 8.53
C ASP A 149 -0.44 9.11 8.06
N PHE A 150 -1.02 8.34 8.97
CA PHE A 150 -1.72 7.10 8.62
C PHE A 150 -3.22 7.27 8.80
N ALA A 151 -3.99 6.70 7.87
CA ALA A 151 -5.43 6.62 8.06
C ALA A 151 -5.77 5.66 9.21
N GLY A 152 -6.70 6.05 10.07
CA GLY A 152 -7.12 5.26 11.23
C GLY A 152 -7.83 3.94 10.87
N LYS A 153 -8.44 3.84 9.68
CA LYS A 153 -9.06 2.60 9.19
C LYS A 153 -8.15 1.94 8.15
N PRO A 154 -7.73 0.68 8.33
CA PRO A 154 -6.97 -0.05 7.32
C PRO A 154 -7.85 -0.44 6.11
N LEU A 155 -7.22 -0.68 4.96
CA LEU A 155 -7.82 -1.35 3.81
C LEU A 155 -7.44 -2.84 3.83
N THR A 156 -8.08 -3.65 2.98
CA THR A 156 -7.87 -5.10 2.99
C THR A 156 -7.83 -5.67 1.57
N TYR A 157 -7.07 -6.74 1.38
CA TYR A 157 -7.14 -7.61 0.20
C TYR A 157 -7.24 -9.08 0.64
N VAL A 158 -7.58 -9.98 -0.29
CA VAL A 158 -7.77 -11.41 -0.04
C VAL A 158 -6.62 -12.18 -0.68
N ASP A 159 -5.93 -13.00 0.10
CA ASP A 159 -4.93 -13.92 -0.44
C ASP A 159 -5.65 -14.96 -1.34
N PRO A 160 -5.30 -15.06 -2.63
CA PRO A 160 -6.00 -15.96 -3.57
C PRO A 160 -5.73 -17.44 -3.31
N SER A 161 -4.66 -17.76 -2.57
CA SER A 161 -4.26 -19.14 -2.25
C SER A 161 -4.87 -19.65 -0.95
N THR A 162 -5.04 -18.78 0.06
CA THR A 162 -5.54 -19.16 1.39
C THR A 162 -6.97 -18.68 1.66
N GLY A 163 -7.44 -17.66 0.93
CA GLY A 163 -8.69 -16.95 1.22
C GLY A 163 -8.61 -16.03 2.44
N GLU A 164 -7.43 -15.82 3.01
CA GLU A 164 -7.23 -14.96 4.19
C GLU A 164 -7.42 -13.47 3.84
N ILE A 165 -8.10 -12.74 4.72
CA ILE A 165 -8.27 -11.28 4.59
C ILE A 165 -7.08 -10.60 5.26
N ILE A 166 -6.22 -9.97 4.45
CA ILE A 166 -4.99 -9.32 4.91
C ILE A 166 -5.26 -7.83 5.12
N SER A 167 -4.99 -7.33 6.34
CA SER A 167 -5.18 -5.93 6.71
C SER A 167 -3.94 -5.09 6.40
N CYS A 168 -4.15 -3.99 5.68
CA CYS A 168 -3.09 -3.08 5.22
C CYS A 168 -3.26 -1.70 5.86
N PRO A 169 -2.30 -1.22 6.68
CA PRO A 169 -2.25 0.18 7.07
C PRO A 169 -2.11 1.10 5.85
N VAL A 170 -2.75 2.26 5.88
CA VAL A 170 -2.78 3.19 4.74
C VAL A 170 -2.04 4.46 5.08
N LEU A 171 -0.95 4.69 4.35
CA LEU A 171 -0.14 5.91 4.39
C LEU A 171 -0.88 7.01 3.63
N VAL A 172 -0.92 8.21 4.20
CA VAL A 172 -1.45 9.43 3.59
C VAL A 172 -0.39 10.53 3.68
N CYS A 173 0.00 11.04 2.52
CA CYS A 173 0.96 12.12 2.36
C CYS A 173 0.30 13.27 1.60
N VAL A 174 0.56 14.52 1.99
CA VAL A 174 0.00 15.68 1.30
C VAL A 174 0.97 16.85 1.29
N LEU A 175 1.06 17.53 0.14
CA LEU A 175 1.68 18.84 -0.01
C LEU A 175 0.63 19.90 0.38
N PRO A 176 0.76 20.58 1.53
CA PRO A 176 -0.30 21.44 2.06
C PRO A 176 -0.65 22.66 1.19
N TYR A 177 0.27 23.09 0.30
CA TYR A 177 0.05 24.24 -0.56
C TYR A 177 -0.99 23.95 -1.65
N SER A 178 -0.68 23.01 -2.57
CA SER A 178 -1.61 22.58 -3.63
C SER A 178 -2.73 21.68 -3.11
N GLY A 179 -2.52 20.97 -2.00
CA GLY A 179 -3.37 19.88 -1.55
C GLY A 179 -3.20 18.62 -2.39
N TYR A 180 -2.17 18.56 -3.24
CA TYR A 180 -1.79 17.36 -3.99
C TYR A 180 -1.26 16.29 -3.02
N SER A 181 -1.70 15.05 -3.20
CA SER A 181 -1.59 14.03 -2.16
C SER A 181 -1.22 12.67 -2.74
N TYR A 182 -0.67 11.81 -1.88
CA TYR A 182 -0.30 10.44 -2.19
C TYR A 182 -0.86 9.54 -1.10
N VAL A 183 -1.49 8.44 -1.49
CA VAL A 183 -2.10 7.47 -0.58
C VAL A 183 -1.69 6.09 -1.02
N GLU A 184 -1.21 5.28 -0.08
CA GLU A 184 -0.71 3.94 -0.37
C GLU A 184 -1.07 2.98 0.77
N ALA A 185 -1.63 1.82 0.43
CA ALA A 185 -1.77 0.69 1.34
C ALA A 185 -0.43 -0.05 1.45
N LEU A 186 0.03 -0.26 2.69
CA LEU A 186 1.31 -0.90 3.00
C LEU A 186 1.10 -2.29 3.62
N PRO A 187 2.03 -3.25 3.45
CA PRO A 187 1.96 -4.55 4.13
C PRO A 187 2.04 -4.43 5.66
N SER A 188 2.75 -3.41 6.14
CA SER A 188 2.95 -3.13 7.57
C SER A 188 3.30 -1.65 7.76
N ALA A 189 3.04 -1.13 8.96
CA ALA A 189 3.45 0.20 9.37
C ALA A 189 4.89 0.21 9.93
N GLY A 190 5.71 -0.80 9.64
CA GLY A 190 7.13 -0.84 10.02
C GLY A 190 7.96 0.22 9.28
N GLN A 191 9.11 0.60 9.84
CA GLN A 191 10.01 1.60 9.25
C GLN A 191 10.43 1.22 7.81
N GLU A 192 10.66 -0.07 7.57
CA GLU A 192 11.09 -0.64 6.29
C GLU A 192 10.11 -0.32 5.16
N TYR A 193 8.83 -0.52 5.43
CA TYR A 193 7.75 -0.25 4.50
C TYR A 193 7.43 1.26 4.42
N LEU A 194 7.49 1.97 5.54
CA LEU A 194 7.22 3.40 5.61
C LEU A 194 8.22 4.21 4.78
N PHE A 195 9.53 4.07 5.01
CA PHE A 195 10.53 4.88 4.30
C PHE A 195 10.65 4.51 2.83
N ALA A 196 10.42 3.23 2.49
CA ALA A 196 10.28 2.82 1.09
C ALA A 196 9.07 3.48 0.42
N ALA A 197 7.93 3.55 1.11
CA ALA A 197 6.72 4.23 0.62
C ALA A 197 6.90 5.75 0.53
N LEU A 198 7.61 6.37 1.47
CA LEU A 198 7.97 7.78 1.37
C LEU A 198 8.89 8.06 0.17
N GLY A 199 9.82 7.16 -0.15
CA GLY A 199 10.61 7.25 -1.39
C GLY A 199 9.73 7.19 -2.65
N ARG A 200 8.75 6.27 -2.69
CA ARG A 200 7.75 6.21 -3.77
C ARG A 200 6.88 7.47 -3.83
N CYS A 201 6.50 8.03 -2.69
CA CYS A 201 5.75 9.28 -2.58
C CYS A 201 6.52 10.47 -3.17
N LEU A 202 7.80 10.62 -2.84
CA LEU A 202 8.65 11.66 -3.43
C LEU A 202 8.82 11.47 -4.95
N SER A 203 8.96 10.22 -5.39
CA SER A 203 9.00 9.87 -6.81
C SER A 203 7.69 10.21 -7.53
N TYR A 204 6.55 9.98 -6.88
CA TYR A 204 5.22 10.34 -7.39
C TYR A 204 5.05 11.85 -7.56
N PHE A 205 5.54 12.66 -6.62
CA PHE A 205 5.57 14.11 -6.78
C PHE A 205 6.61 14.58 -7.83
N GLY A 206 7.60 13.74 -8.15
CA GLY A 206 8.68 14.09 -9.07
C GLY A 206 9.69 15.07 -8.48
N GLY A 207 9.77 15.17 -7.16
CA GLY A 207 10.65 16.11 -6.46
C GLY A 207 10.58 16.00 -4.94
N VAL A 208 11.51 16.67 -4.27
CA VAL A 208 11.66 16.64 -2.80
C VAL A 208 11.31 17.99 -2.18
N PRO A 209 10.35 18.05 -1.23
CA PRO A 209 10.05 19.28 -0.50
C PRO A 209 11.16 19.63 0.50
N GLN A 210 11.11 20.81 1.10
CA GLN A 210 12.13 21.25 2.07
C GLN A 210 12.05 20.47 3.38
N VAL A 211 10.83 20.28 3.90
CA VAL A 211 10.58 19.71 5.23
C VAL A 211 9.56 18.57 5.15
N ALA A 212 9.86 17.45 5.81
CA ALA A 212 8.91 16.38 6.10
C ALA A 212 8.39 16.51 7.53
N LEU A 213 7.10 16.82 7.65
CA LEU A 213 6.37 16.92 8.91
C LEU A 213 5.59 15.63 9.17
N SER A 214 5.94 14.93 10.23
CA SER A 214 5.21 13.76 10.73
C SER A 214 4.75 14.00 12.17
N ASP A 215 3.74 13.24 12.63
CA ASP A 215 3.43 13.16 14.06
C ASP A 215 4.55 12.40 14.81
N ASN A 216 4.44 12.32 16.15
CA ASN A 216 5.26 11.49 17.02
C ASN A 216 4.98 9.98 16.83
N MET A 217 4.95 9.52 15.58
CA MET A 217 4.84 8.12 15.23
C MET A 217 6.08 7.40 15.76
N ARG A 218 5.91 6.22 16.39
CA ARG A 218 7.03 5.45 16.96
C ARG A 218 8.10 5.10 15.92
N GLN A 219 7.69 4.98 14.65
CA GLN A 219 8.56 4.75 13.51
C GLN A 219 9.47 5.95 13.21
N TYR A 220 9.00 7.16 13.49
CA TYR A 220 9.64 8.41 13.14
C TYR A 220 10.46 8.96 14.32
N VAL A 221 9.95 8.84 15.55
CA VAL A 221 10.53 9.42 16.77
C VAL A 221 10.98 8.33 17.75
N LYS A 222 12.29 8.28 18.04
CA LYS A 222 12.93 7.36 19.00
C LYS A 222 12.69 7.79 20.44
N LYS A 223 12.65 9.10 20.71
CA LYS A 223 12.28 9.69 22.00
C LYS A 223 11.59 11.04 21.78
N SER A 224 10.34 11.16 22.23
CA SER A 224 9.58 12.40 22.10
C SER A 224 10.11 13.46 23.07
N ASN A 225 10.41 14.65 22.54
CA ASN A 225 10.81 15.83 23.29
C ASN A 225 10.12 17.04 22.64
N ARG A 226 9.65 17.97 23.47
CA ARG A 226 8.88 19.15 23.07
C ARG A 226 9.69 20.16 22.25
N TYR A 227 11.02 20.14 22.36
CA TYR A 227 11.92 21.10 21.71
C TYR A 227 12.87 20.46 20.69
N GLU A 228 13.38 19.25 20.95
CA GLU A 228 14.28 18.51 20.05
C GLU A 228 13.89 17.03 19.99
N PRO A 229 12.91 16.64 19.14
CA PRO A 229 12.58 15.23 18.95
C PRO A 229 13.80 14.48 18.43
N LEU A 230 14.16 13.36 19.08
CA LEU A 230 15.19 12.47 18.57
C LEU A 230 14.54 11.53 17.55
N PHE A 231 14.88 11.71 16.28
CA PHE A 231 14.41 10.84 15.20
C PHE A 231 15.14 9.49 15.24
N SER A 232 14.57 8.48 14.57
CA SER A 232 15.25 7.19 14.43
C SER A 232 16.44 7.31 13.47
N ASP A 233 17.48 6.50 13.68
CA ASP A 233 18.70 6.51 12.86
C ASP A 233 18.38 6.29 11.36
N VAL A 234 17.32 5.52 11.07
CA VAL A 234 16.82 5.29 9.70
C VAL A 234 16.13 6.53 9.14
N CYS A 235 15.37 7.27 9.96
CA CYS A 235 14.74 8.52 9.58
C CYS A 235 15.79 9.59 9.20
N GLU A 236 16.85 9.70 10.01
CA GLU A 236 17.97 10.60 9.74
C GLU A 236 18.72 10.21 8.46
N GLN A 237 18.94 8.92 8.22
CA GLN A 237 19.54 8.45 6.96
C GLN A 237 18.67 8.78 5.75
N TRP A 238 17.35 8.59 5.86
CA TRP A 238 16.41 8.96 4.81
C TRP A 238 16.41 10.47 4.56
N ALA A 239 16.45 11.28 5.63
CA ALA A 239 16.54 12.73 5.57
C ALA A 239 17.81 13.19 4.83
N VAL A 240 18.96 12.63 5.18
CA VAL A 240 20.24 12.92 4.52
C VAL A 240 20.20 12.49 3.05
N HIS A 241 19.67 11.31 2.74
CA HIS A 241 19.60 10.78 1.37
C HIS A 241 18.81 11.69 0.42
N TYR A 242 17.64 12.15 0.86
CA TYR A 242 16.80 13.06 0.06
C TYR A 242 17.09 14.54 0.34
N ASN A 243 18.06 14.84 1.21
CA ASN A 243 18.38 16.19 1.68
C ASN A 243 17.17 16.93 2.31
N ILE A 244 16.26 16.24 2.98
CA ILE A 244 15.01 16.80 3.52
C ILE A 244 15.09 17.03 5.03
N ASP A 245 14.62 18.19 5.50
CA ASP A 245 14.61 18.50 6.92
C ASP A 245 13.45 17.78 7.62
N LEU A 246 13.71 17.27 8.82
CA LEU A 246 12.70 16.56 9.62
C LEU A 246 12.06 17.48 10.64
N THR A 247 10.73 17.44 10.76
CA THR A 247 10.01 18.11 11.83
C THR A 247 8.95 17.18 12.42
N ALA A 248 8.79 17.19 13.74
CA ALA A 248 7.69 16.51 14.42
C ALA A 248 6.70 17.52 15.01
N THR A 249 5.40 17.18 15.00
CA THR A 249 4.38 17.99 15.70
C THR A 249 4.59 17.97 17.21
N ARG A 250 4.15 19.04 17.88
CA ARG A 250 4.22 19.11 19.35
C ARG A 250 3.25 18.10 19.97
N VAL A 251 3.74 17.34 20.95
CA VAL A 251 2.91 16.37 21.71
C VAL A 251 1.65 17.07 22.26
N ALA A 252 0.49 16.46 22.02
CA ALA A 252 -0.82 16.88 22.53
C ALA A 252 -1.42 18.19 21.97
N LYS A 253 -1.07 18.61 20.74
CA LYS A 253 -1.82 19.65 20.00
C LYS A 253 -2.20 19.20 18.57
N PRO A 254 -3.47 18.89 18.29
CA PRO A 254 -3.97 18.49 16.96
C PRO A 254 -3.82 19.54 15.85
N LYS A 255 -3.42 20.78 16.17
CA LYS A 255 -3.50 21.92 15.24
C LYS A 255 -2.26 22.09 14.35
N ASP A 256 -1.21 21.29 14.50
CA ASP A 256 0.07 21.48 13.79
C ASP A 256 0.09 20.83 12.39
N LYS A 257 -0.85 19.92 12.07
CA LYS A 257 -0.94 19.18 10.80
C LYS A 257 -2.37 19.10 10.19
N PRO A 258 -3.10 20.22 10.10
CA PRO A 258 -4.52 20.18 9.71
C PRO A 258 -4.74 19.67 8.27
N SER A 259 -3.75 19.82 7.39
CA SER A 259 -3.88 19.46 5.97
C SER A 259 -3.89 17.94 5.77
N VAL A 260 -3.03 17.20 6.46
CA VAL A 260 -3.02 15.74 6.38
C VAL A 260 -4.21 15.11 7.12
N GLU A 261 -4.63 15.67 8.27
CA GLU A 261 -5.85 15.21 8.95
C GLU A 261 -7.09 15.37 8.05
N ASN A 262 -7.20 16.51 7.38
CA ASN A 262 -8.24 16.73 6.38
C ASN A 262 -8.09 15.78 5.19
N MET A 263 -6.86 15.52 4.72
CA MET A 263 -6.62 14.59 3.61
C MET A 263 -6.99 13.16 3.98
N VAL A 264 -6.78 12.70 5.22
CA VAL A 264 -7.26 11.40 5.71
C VAL A 264 -8.79 11.33 5.62
N HIS A 265 -9.49 12.39 6.03
CA HIS A 265 -10.94 12.46 5.88
C HIS A 265 -11.39 12.44 4.41
N ILE A 266 -10.69 13.17 3.54
CA ILE A 266 -10.92 13.14 2.09
C ILE A 266 -10.67 11.73 1.52
N ALA A 267 -9.62 11.04 1.94
CA ALA A 267 -9.32 9.68 1.50
C ALA A 267 -10.48 8.73 1.84
N TYR A 268 -11.11 8.85 3.01
CA TYR A 268 -12.31 8.05 3.31
C TYR A 268 -13.46 8.28 2.32
N MET A 269 -13.68 9.51 1.89
CA MET A 269 -14.76 9.85 0.96
C MET A 269 -14.42 9.56 -0.51
N ARG A 270 -13.16 9.77 -0.92
CA ARG A 270 -12.73 9.79 -2.32
C ARG A 270 -11.99 8.53 -2.76
N VAL A 271 -11.46 7.75 -1.81
CA VAL A 271 -10.76 6.49 -2.07
C VAL A 271 -11.53 5.32 -1.47
N TYR A 272 -11.74 5.31 -0.14
CA TYR A 272 -12.34 4.16 0.54
C TYR A 272 -13.79 3.93 0.11
N ALA A 273 -14.61 4.99 0.06
CA ALA A 273 -16.00 4.84 -0.30
C ALA A 273 -16.17 4.30 -1.74
N PRO A 274 -15.48 4.81 -2.77
CA PRO A 274 -15.55 4.22 -4.12
C PRO A 274 -15.17 2.74 -4.21
N ILE A 275 -14.11 2.31 -3.53
CA ILE A 275 -13.59 0.94 -3.64
C ILE A 275 -14.23 -0.06 -2.65
N ARG A 276 -15.14 0.40 -1.78
CA ARG A 276 -15.69 -0.40 -0.64
C ARG A 276 -16.37 -1.73 -1.03
N ASN A 277 -16.83 -1.85 -2.27
CA ASN A 277 -17.54 -3.02 -2.77
C ASN A 277 -16.67 -3.88 -3.71
N GLN A 278 -15.39 -3.54 -3.87
CA GLN A 278 -14.44 -4.28 -4.69
C GLN A 278 -13.66 -5.25 -3.80
N VAL A 279 -13.38 -6.43 -4.33
CA VAL A 279 -12.51 -7.42 -3.69
C VAL A 279 -11.19 -7.42 -4.45
N PHE A 280 -10.11 -7.17 -3.73
CA PHE A 280 -8.75 -7.19 -4.28
C PHE A 280 -8.06 -8.48 -3.90
N HIS A 281 -7.22 -9.00 -4.80
CA HIS A 281 -6.47 -10.25 -4.60
C HIS A 281 -4.97 -10.04 -4.38
N SER A 282 -4.52 -8.79 -4.39
CA SER A 282 -3.14 -8.41 -4.10
C SER A 282 -3.06 -6.98 -3.59
N ILE A 283 -1.96 -6.63 -2.92
CA ILE A 283 -1.73 -5.27 -2.45
C ILE A 283 -1.47 -4.32 -3.64
N GLU A 284 -0.90 -4.84 -4.73
CA GLU A 284 -0.64 -4.11 -5.97
C GLU A 284 -1.95 -3.68 -6.63
N GLU A 285 -2.94 -4.58 -6.73
CA GLU A 285 -4.26 -4.29 -7.27
C GLU A 285 -5.04 -3.26 -6.43
N LEU A 286 -4.93 -3.38 -5.10
CA LEU A 286 -5.49 -2.42 -4.17
C LEU A 286 -4.86 -1.03 -4.37
N ASN A 287 -3.53 -0.95 -4.46
CA ASN A 287 -2.81 0.31 -4.67
C ASN A 287 -3.09 0.94 -6.03
N TYR A 288 -3.21 0.13 -7.09
CA TYR A 288 -3.64 0.62 -8.41
C TYR A 288 -5.01 1.32 -8.33
N SER A 289 -5.96 0.72 -7.64
CA SER A 289 -7.31 1.28 -7.47
C SER A 289 -7.34 2.53 -6.59
N ILE A 290 -6.43 2.61 -5.60
CA ILE A 290 -6.22 3.81 -4.79
C ILE A 290 -5.71 4.96 -5.67
N LEU A 291 -4.72 4.72 -6.52
CA LEU A 291 -4.15 5.72 -7.42
C LEU A 291 -5.19 6.23 -8.42
N ASP A 292 -5.99 5.37 -9.04
CA ASP A 292 -7.09 5.79 -9.94
C ASP A 292 -8.10 6.71 -9.23
N CYS A 293 -8.42 6.40 -7.96
CA CYS A 293 -9.28 7.28 -7.16
C CYS A 293 -8.63 8.63 -6.86
N LEU A 294 -7.31 8.65 -6.63
CA LEU A 294 -6.55 9.88 -6.41
C LEU A 294 -6.46 10.73 -7.67
N ASP A 295 -6.19 10.15 -8.83
CA ASP A 295 -6.13 10.88 -10.10
C ASP A 295 -7.44 11.63 -10.35
N ARG A 296 -8.58 10.95 -10.15
CA ARG A 296 -9.91 11.57 -10.22
C ARG A 296 -10.09 12.68 -9.18
N HIS A 297 -9.58 12.49 -7.97
CA HIS A 297 -9.62 13.51 -6.93
C HIS A 297 -8.78 14.74 -7.26
N HIS A 298 -7.57 14.55 -7.79
CA HIS A 298 -6.65 15.64 -8.12
C HIS A 298 -7.11 16.43 -9.33
N ALA A 299 -7.74 15.79 -10.31
CA ALA A 299 -8.32 16.42 -11.50
C ALA A 299 -9.63 17.19 -11.21
N THR A 300 -10.30 16.92 -10.09
CA THR A 300 -11.53 17.63 -9.73
C THR A 300 -11.21 19.07 -9.29
N PRO A 301 -11.88 20.10 -9.87
CA PRO A 301 -11.71 21.49 -9.44
C PRO A 301 -11.98 21.68 -7.94
N MET A 302 -11.15 22.50 -7.28
CA MET A 302 -11.32 22.78 -5.87
C MET A 302 -12.55 23.66 -5.64
N GLN A 303 -13.25 23.45 -4.51
CA GLN A 303 -14.45 24.23 -4.20
C GLN A 303 -14.11 25.73 -4.12
N LYS A 304 -14.85 26.56 -4.87
CA LYS A 304 -14.62 28.01 -5.01
C LYS A 304 -13.34 28.41 -5.75
N HIS A 305 -12.68 27.49 -6.45
CA HIS A 305 -11.55 27.77 -7.33
C HIS A 305 -11.86 27.33 -8.76
N SER A 306 -11.20 27.97 -9.73
CA SER A 306 -11.29 27.60 -11.16
C SER A 306 -10.36 26.45 -11.55
N TYR A 307 -9.39 26.12 -10.68
CA TYR A 307 -8.37 25.11 -10.90
C TYR A 307 -8.55 23.88 -10.00
N SER A 308 -7.94 22.79 -10.41
CA SER A 308 -7.81 21.52 -9.72
C SER A 308 -6.52 21.46 -8.89
N ARG A 309 -6.36 20.41 -8.07
CA ARG A 309 -5.12 20.22 -7.29
C ARG A 309 -3.94 19.91 -8.19
N LEU A 310 -4.20 19.17 -9.27
CA LEU A 310 -3.18 18.82 -10.26
C LEU A 310 -2.65 20.07 -10.98
N GLU A 311 -3.54 20.91 -11.51
CA GLU A 311 -3.14 22.15 -12.20
C GLU A 311 -2.32 23.06 -11.28
N ARG A 312 -2.80 23.29 -10.05
CA ARG A 312 -2.06 24.09 -9.08
C ARG A 312 -0.71 23.49 -8.70
N PHE A 313 -0.63 22.17 -8.60
CA PHE A 313 0.62 21.49 -8.31
C PHE A 313 1.62 21.66 -9.46
N GLU A 314 1.21 21.40 -10.70
CA GLU A 314 2.09 21.46 -11.86
C GLU A 314 2.58 22.89 -12.15
N GLU A 315 1.70 23.89 -12.02
CA GLU A 315 2.02 25.29 -12.34
C GLU A 315 2.82 25.99 -11.25
N GLU A 316 2.48 25.77 -9.98
CA GLU A 316 2.98 26.63 -8.88
C GLU A 316 3.95 25.90 -7.92
N GLU A 317 3.83 24.58 -7.75
CA GLU A 317 4.53 23.87 -6.68
C GLU A 317 5.64 22.92 -7.17
N LYS A 318 5.35 22.10 -8.19
CA LYS A 318 6.30 21.14 -8.77
C LYS A 318 7.62 21.79 -9.22
N PRO A 319 7.65 22.98 -9.84
CA PRO A 319 8.91 23.63 -10.24
C PRO A 319 9.79 24.05 -9.07
N LEU A 320 9.24 24.14 -7.86
CA LEU A 320 9.93 24.58 -6.64
C LEU A 320 10.41 23.40 -5.77
N LEU A 321 10.05 22.16 -6.13
CA LEU A 321 10.58 20.97 -5.50
C LEU A 321 12.06 20.76 -5.89
N ARG A 322 12.84 20.20 -4.98
CA ARG A 322 14.24 19.85 -5.24
C ARG A 322 14.31 18.57 -6.07
N ALA A 323 15.40 18.41 -6.80
CA ALA A 323 15.63 17.23 -7.62
C ALA A 323 15.71 15.95 -6.76
N LEU A 324 15.17 14.85 -7.28
CA LEU A 324 15.32 13.54 -6.69
C LEU A 324 16.76 13.02 -6.87
N PRO A 325 17.31 12.29 -5.90
CA PRO A 325 18.53 11.51 -6.11
C PRO A 325 18.30 10.44 -7.19
N ALA A 326 19.38 10.02 -7.86
CA ALA A 326 19.30 9.01 -8.92
C ALA A 326 18.87 7.63 -8.40
N GLU A 327 19.22 7.31 -7.14
CA GLU A 327 18.87 6.06 -6.49
C GLU A 327 17.84 6.30 -5.37
N SER A 328 16.90 5.38 -5.22
CA SER A 328 15.95 5.38 -4.12
C SER A 328 16.64 4.99 -2.81
N PHE A 329 16.20 5.56 -1.69
CA PHE A 329 16.64 5.14 -0.37
C PHE A 329 16.20 3.70 -0.08
N VAL A 330 17.15 2.86 0.32
CA VAL A 330 16.91 1.46 0.67
C VAL A 330 17.47 1.18 2.07
N ILE A 331 16.62 0.64 2.94
CA ILE A 331 17.04 0.21 4.28
C ILE A 331 17.71 -1.15 4.14
N LYS A 332 19.00 -1.22 4.50
CA LYS A 332 19.76 -2.46 4.50
C LYS A 332 19.97 -2.95 5.93
N HIS A 333 19.63 -4.21 6.17
CA HIS A 333 19.89 -4.93 7.41
C HIS A 333 21.15 -5.77 7.29
N VAL A 334 21.74 -6.11 8.43
CA VAL A 334 22.95 -6.94 8.49
C VAL A 334 22.74 -8.10 9.44
N ALA A 335 22.90 -9.32 8.93
CA ALA A 335 22.91 -10.55 9.70
C ALA A 335 24.24 -11.29 9.55
N LYS A 336 24.53 -12.19 10.49
CA LYS A 336 25.66 -13.14 10.39
C LYS A 336 25.10 -14.54 10.40
N ALA A 337 25.59 -15.39 9.49
CA ALA A 337 25.18 -16.78 9.38
C ALA A 337 26.38 -17.68 9.09
N LYS A 338 26.26 -18.95 9.45
CA LYS A 338 27.24 -19.98 9.10
C LYS A 338 26.72 -20.77 7.90
N VAL A 339 27.58 -20.98 6.91
CA VAL A 339 27.24 -21.82 5.74
C VAL A 339 27.10 -23.27 6.19
N GLN A 340 25.92 -23.83 5.95
CA GLN A 340 25.56 -25.19 6.33
C GLN A 340 26.12 -26.22 5.36
N LYS A 341 26.09 -27.51 5.75
CA LYS A 341 26.59 -28.63 4.92
C LYS A 341 25.83 -28.78 3.60
N ASN A 342 24.59 -28.30 3.54
CA ASN A 342 23.78 -28.25 2.34
C ASN A 342 24.09 -27.01 1.47
N TYR A 343 25.23 -26.32 1.65
CA TYR A 343 25.63 -25.12 0.89
C TYR A 343 24.62 -23.96 0.95
N HIS A 344 23.84 -23.86 2.03
CA HIS A 344 22.92 -22.74 2.26
C HIS A 344 23.26 -21.97 3.54
N VAL A 345 22.77 -20.74 3.61
CA VAL A 345 22.74 -19.91 4.81
C VAL A 345 21.29 -19.60 5.15
N ILE A 346 20.98 -19.54 6.45
CA ILE A 346 19.65 -19.19 6.93
C ILE A 346 19.62 -17.69 7.20
N LEU A 347 18.69 -16.98 6.58
CA LEU A 347 18.33 -15.64 7.00
C LEU A 347 17.35 -15.77 8.18
N GLY A 348 17.80 -15.41 9.39
CA GLY A 348 17.05 -15.70 10.62
C GLY A 348 15.70 -14.98 10.74
N GLU A 349 15.53 -13.84 10.09
CA GLU A 349 14.27 -13.08 10.08
C GLU A 349 13.15 -13.84 9.34
N ASP A 350 13.46 -14.35 8.15
CA ASP A 350 12.50 -15.06 7.30
C ASP A 350 12.50 -16.58 7.53
N TRP A 351 13.53 -17.11 8.22
CA TRP A 351 13.86 -18.54 8.26
C TRP A 351 14.00 -19.18 6.85
N HIS A 352 14.24 -18.35 5.84
CA HIS A 352 14.46 -18.76 4.46
C HIS A 352 15.93 -19.11 4.22
N GLN A 353 16.18 -20.08 3.33
CA GLN A 353 17.54 -20.56 3.04
C GLN A 353 18.02 -20.11 1.68
N TYR A 354 19.17 -19.46 1.63
CA TYR A 354 19.80 -18.99 0.40
C TYR A 354 21.09 -19.76 0.14
N SER A 355 21.23 -20.29 -1.07
CA SER A 355 22.44 -21.03 -1.45
C SER A 355 23.65 -20.10 -1.59
N VAL A 356 24.84 -20.63 -1.35
CA VAL A 356 26.14 -19.99 -1.62
C VAL A 356 27.08 -21.00 -2.28
N PRO A 357 28.13 -20.58 -2.99
CA PRO A 357 29.08 -21.52 -3.58
C PRO A 357 29.59 -22.52 -2.55
N TRP A 358 29.47 -23.82 -2.86
CA TRP A 358 29.75 -24.92 -1.93
C TRP A 358 31.15 -24.91 -1.31
N GLN A 359 32.10 -24.23 -1.94
CA GLN A 359 33.46 -24.03 -1.44
C GLN A 359 33.50 -23.30 -0.08
N TYR A 360 32.43 -22.57 0.26
CA TYR A 360 32.32 -21.80 1.50
C TYR A 360 31.63 -22.55 2.64
N ILE A 361 31.31 -23.85 2.49
CA ILE A 361 30.71 -24.67 3.56
C ILE A 361 31.52 -24.54 4.87
N GLY A 362 30.81 -24.28 5.97
CA GLY A 362 31.38 -24.14 7.30
C GLY A 362 31.97 -22.76 7.63
N LYS A 363 32.06 -21.84 6.66
CA LYS A 363 32.51 -20.46 6.88
C LYS A 363 31.40 -19.60 7.49
N ASN A 364 31.78 -18.54 8.20
CA ASN A 364 30.87 -17.49 8.64
C ASN A 364 30.78 -16.41 7.56
N VAL A 365 29.58 -15.99 7.23
CA VAL A 365 29.30 -14.97 6.21
C VAL A 365 28.50 -13.82 6.83
N LYS A 366 28.62 -12.65 6.20
CA LYS A 366 27.77 -11.50 6.47
C LYS A 366 26.68 -11.47 5.40
N ILE A 367 25.43 -11.40 5.84
CA ILE A 367 24.28 -11.24 4.97
C ILE A 367 23.85 -9.77 5.07
N ILE A 368 23.80 -9.07 3.95
CA ILE A 368 23.26 -7.73 3.83
C ILE A 368 21.99 -7.85 3.00
N TYR A 369 20.85 -7.38 3.50
CA TYR A 369 19.58 -7.60 2.84
C TYR A 369 18.63 -6.42 3.01
N ASP A 370 17.71 -6.26 2.07
CA ASP A 370 16.61 -5.30 2.13
C ASP A 370 15.27 -6.03 1.86
N LEU A 371 14.23 -5.32 1.42
CA LEU A 371 12.94 -5.96 1.11
C LEU A 371 12.97 -6.82 -0.17
N ASN A 372 13.92 -6.58 -1.08
CA ASN A 372 13.96 -7.14 -2.42
C ASN A 372 15.12 -8.12 -2.63
N GLU A 373 16.27 -7.87 -2.01
CA GLU A 373 17.52 -8.59 -2.27
C GLU A 373 18.21 -9.07 -1.00
N VAL A 374 18.95 -10.18 -1.15
CA VAL A 374 19.81 -10.77 -0.13
C VAL A 374 21.20 -10.94 -0.72
N GLU A 375 22.14 -10.11 -0.26
CA GLU A 375 23.54 -10.15 -0.66
C GLU A 375 24.37 -10.87 0.41
N ILE A 376 25.18 -11.84 0.01
CA ILE A 376 25.97 -12.65 0.93
C ILE A 376 27.44 -12.38 0.68
N TYR A 377 28.15 -12.02 1.73
CA TYR A 377 29.55 -11.62 1.72
C TYR A 377 30.41 -12.54 2.59
N ILE A 378 31.59 -12.87 2.09
CA ILE A 378 32.69 -13.39 2.91
C ILE A 378 33.75 -12.30 3.00
N ASN A 379 34.03 -11.83 4.22
CA ASN A 379 34.84 -10.63 4.45
C ASN A 379 34.30 -9.41 3.67
N LEU A 380 35.00 -9.00 2.59
CA LEU A 380 34.62 -7.89 1.71
C LEU A 380 34.16 -8.36 0.31
N ALA A 381 34.25 -9.65 0.01
CA ALA A 381 33.87 -10.19 -1.30
C ALA A 381 32.41 -10.66 -1.28
N ARG A 382 31.60 -10.15 -2.23
CA ARG A 382 30.24 -10.64 -2.46
C ARG A 382 30.31 -11.99 -3.15
N ILE A 383 29.77 -13.03 -2.51
CA ILE A 383 29.83 -14.41 -3.00
C ILE A 383 28.52 -14.91 -3.60
N ALA A 384 27.39 -14.25 -3.27
CA ALA A 384 26.08 -14.57 -3.84
C ALA A 384 25.13 -13.36 -3.69
N VAL A 385 24.14 -13.28 -4.58
CA VAL A 385 23.01 -12.33 -4.52
C VAL A 385 21.75 -13.11 -4.86
N HIS A 386 20.68 -12.92 -4.09
CA HIS A 386 19.39 -13.55 -4.34
C HIS A 386 18.27 -12.52 -4.29
N LYS A 387 17.18 -12.77 -5.01
CA LYS A 387 15.91 -12.09 -4.73
C LYS A 387 15.39 -12.59 -3.38
N ARG A 388 15.04 -11.68 -2.47
CA ARG A 388 14.49 -12.02 -1.15
C ARG A 388 13.14 -12.70 -1.31
N ASN A 389 12.95 -13.77 -0.56
CA ASN A 389 11.71 -14.50 -0.44
C ASN A 389 11.38 -14.67 1.04
N ALA A 390 10.36 -13.94 1.50
CA ALA A 390 9.93 -13.97 2.90
C ALA A 390 9.13 -15.25 3.26
N ARG A 391 8.98 -16.21 2.33
CA ARG A 391 8.33 -17.49 2.62
C ARG A 391 9.14 -18.27 3.66
N ASN A 392 8.51 -18.50 4.79
CA ASN A 392 9.09 -19.25 5.89
C ASN A 392 9.48 -20.68 5.47
N HIS A 393 10.67 -21.13 5.90
CA HIS A 393 11.25 -22.46 5.66
C HIS A 393 11.44 -22.83 4.17
N GLY A 394 11.43 -21.85 3.26
CA GLY A 394 11.71 -22.05 1.85
C GLY A 394 13.21 -22.13 1.51
N TYR A 395 13.50 -22.52 0.27
CA TYR A 395 14.86 -22.58 -0.30
C TYR A 395 14.95 -21.80 -1.61
N SER A 396 15.97 -20.96 -1.73
CA SER A 396 16.38 -20.29 -2.95
C SER A 396 17.77 -20.79 -3.36
N THR A 397 17.78 -21.73 -4.31
CA THR A 397 18.98 -22.46 -4.72
C THR A 397 19.39 -22.10 -6.14
N MET A 398 20.62 -21.61 -6.32
CA MET A 398 21.23 -21.41 -7.63
C MET A 398 22.06 -22.64 -8.01
N GLU A 399 21.94 -23.09 -9.26
CA GLU A 399 22.62 -24.31 -9.72
C GLU A 399 24.15 -24.18 -9.64
N GLU A 400 24.70 -22.99 -9.94
CA GLU A 400 26.13 -22.68 -9.87
C GLU A 400 26.72 -22.85 -8.46
N HIS A 401 25.90 -22.76 -7.43
CA HIS A 401 26.33 -22.95 -6.05
C HIS A 401 26.54 -24.42 -5.67
N MET A 402 25.97 -25.35 -6.43
CA MET A 402 26.00 -26.77 -6.12
C MET A 402 27.34 -27.44 -6.51
N PRO A 403 27.85 -28.39 -5.69
CA PRO A 403 28.96 -29.26 -6.10
C PRO A 403 28.64 -30.02 -7.39
N GLU A 404 29.64 -30.36 -8.19
CA GLU A 404 29.44 -31.00 -9.51
C GLU A 404 28.62 -32.31 -9.43
N LYS A 405 28.86 -33.14 -8.40
CA LYS A 405 28.09 -34.36 -8.16
C LYS A 405 26.61 -34.07 -7.86
N HIS A 406 26.33 -33.00 -7.14
CA HIS A 406 24.96 -32.61 -6.79
C HIS A 406 24.26 -31.94 -7.97
N ARG A 407 24.96 -31.16 -8.80
CA ARG A 407 24.42 -30.65 -10.08
C ARG A 407 23.97 -31.79 -10.99
N LYS A 408 24.83 -32.79 -11.19
CA LYS A 408 24.51 -33.99 -11.98
C LYS A 408 23.31 -34.75 -11.40
N TYR A 409 23.20 -34.84 -10.07
CA TYR A 409 22.05 -35.45 -9.40
C TYR A 409 20.77 -34.60 -9.47
N ALA A 410 20.85 -33.27 -9.41
CA ALA A 410 19.71 -32.38 -9.60
C ALA A 410 19.17 -32.46 -11.03
N GLN A 411 20.07 -32.49 -12.03
CA GLN A 411 19.74 -32.76 -13.43
C GLN A 411 19.11 -34.14 -13.61
N THR A 412 19.51 -35.12 -12.79
CA THR A 412 18.92 -36.47 -12.73
C THR A 412 17.49 -36.47 -12.19
N LYS A 413 17.17 -35.59 -11.22
CA LYS A 413 15.79 -35.41 -10.70
C LYS A 413 14.84 -34.72 -11.68
N GLY A 414 15.35 -34.05 -12.71
CA GLY A 414 14.56 -33.51 -13.81
C GLY A 414 14.14 -34.56 -14.84
N TRP A 415 14.49 -35.84 -14.65
CA TRP A 415 14.06 -36.92 -15.53
C TRP A 415 12.69 -37.45 -15.10
N ASP A 416 11.69 -37.27 -15.94
CA ASP A 416 10.40 -37.93 -15.87
C ASP A 416 10.31 -39.03 -16.96
N ALA A 417 9.23 -39.81 -16.92
CA ALA A 417 8.98 -40.84 -17.92
C ALA A 417 8.91 -40.26 -19.35
N ASP A 418 8.37 -39.04 -19.49
CA ASP A 418 8.22 -38.35 -20.76
C ASP A 418 9.55 -37.95 -21.38
N TYR A 419 10.52 -37.52 -20.57
CA TYR A 419 11.90 -37.26 -20.99
C TYR A 419 12.54 -38.48 -21.64
N PHE A 420 12.44 -39.66 -21.01
CA PHE A 420 13.01 -40.91 -21.56
C PHE A 420 12.29 -41.36 -22.84
N LEU A 421 10.97 -41.20 -22.90
CA LEU A 421 10.19 -41.53 -24.10
C LEU A 421 10.50 -40.59 -25.26
N LYS A 422 10.62 -39.28 -25.02
CA LYS A 422 10.99 -38.31 -26.06
C LYS A 422 12.37 -38.60 -26.63
N ARG A 423 13.36 -38.82 -25.77
CA ARG A 423 14.74 -39.08 -26.20
C ARG A 423 14.89 -40.41 -26.94
N SER A 424 14.11 -41.43 -26.57
CA SER A 424 14.13 -42.72 -27.28
C SER A 424 13.45 -42.66 -28.66
N ARG A 425 12.43 -41.82 -28.85
CA ARG A 425 11.82 -41.60 -30.19
C ARG A 425 12.79 -40.98 -31.18
N GLU A 426 13.68 -40.09 -30.72
CA GLU A 426 14.70 -39.47 -31.57
C GLU A 426 15.74 -40.48 -32.08
N ILE A 427 15.89 -41.62 -31.40
CA ILE A 427 16.76 -42.73 -31.81
C ILE A 427 16.03 -43.63 -32.80
N GLY A 428 14.78 -44.02 -32.49
CA GLY A 428 13.95 -44.84 -33.35
C GLY A 428 12.71 -45.41 -32.65
N GLU A 429 11.84 -46.04 -33.44
CA GLU A 429 10.54 -46.53 -32.99
C GLU A 429 10.67 -47.74 -32.05
N CYS A 430 11.53 -48.70 -32.38
CA CYS A 430 11.79 -49.87 -31.55
C CYS A 430 12.44 -49.46 -30.22
N SER A 431 13.35 -48.49 -30.24
CA SER A 431 13.96 -47.92 -29.02
C SER A 431 12.92 -47.28 -28.10
N SER A 432 11.93 -46.57 -28.66
CA SER A 432 10.85 -45.98 -27.86
C SER A 432 9.95 -47.05 -27.22
N GLN A 433 9.61 -48.10 -27.97
CA GLN A 433 8.80 -49.22 -27.45
C GLN A 433 9.54 -49.98 -26.33
N VAL A 434 10.85 -50.23 -26.50
CA VAL A 434 11.70 -50.83 -25.45
C VAL A 434 11.73 -49.94 -24.20
N MET A 435 11.91 -48.62 -24.37
CA MET A 435 11.92 -47.67 -23.27
C MET A 435 10.59 -47.64 -22.52
N ALA A 436 9.47 -47.65 -23.23
CA ALA A 436 8.12 -47.70 -22.65
C ALA A 436 7.89 -48.98 -21.84
N ARG A 437 8.27 -50.16 -22.38
CA ARG A 437 8.14 -51.43 -21.65
C ARG A 437 9.04 -51.50 -20.42
N VAL A 438 10.22 -50.88 -20.46
CA VAL A 438 11.11 -50.81 -19.28
C VAL A 438 10.52 -49.88 -18.22
N LEU A 439 9.98 -48.72 -18.61
CA LEU A 439 9.29 -47.80 -17.69
C LEU A 439 8.09 -48.46 -17.00
N GLN A 440 7.31 -49.25 -17.74
CA GLN A 440 6.13 -49.97 -17.24
C GLN A 440 6.46 -51.28 -16.51
N SER A 441 7.73 -51.68 -16.44
CA SER A 441 8.12 -52.98 -15.87
C SER A 441 7.99 -53.07 -14.34
N LYS A 442 7.76 -51.94 -13.67
CA LYS A 442 7.61 -51.80 -12.22
C LYS A 442 6.41 -50.93 -11.88
N ILE A 443 5.84 -51.16 -10.69
CA ILE A 443 4.69 -50.39 -10.17
C ILE A 443 5.04 -48.91 -10.02
N PHE A 444 6.27 -48.62 -9.55
CA PHE A 444 6.80 -47.26 -9.45
C PHE A 444 7.79 -47.03 -10.59
N THR A 445 7.43 -46.14 -11.52
CA THR A 445 8.22 -45.84 -12.72
C THR A 445 9.59 -45.28 -12.37
N GLU A 446 9.75 -44.53 -11.26
CA GLU A 446 11.05 -43.97 -10.88
C GLU A 446 12.11 -45.04 -10.59
N GLN A 447 11.68 -46.25 -10.18
CA GLN A 447 12.60 -47.38 -9.95
C GLN A 447 13.26 -47.89 -11.24
N THR A 448 12.72 -47.52 -12.40
CA THR A 448 13.20 -47.96 -13.72
C THR A 448 14.12 -46.94 -14.40
N TYR A 449 14.21 -45.71 -13.88
CA TYR A 449 14.95 -44.62 -14.51
C TYR A 449 16.44 -44.90 -14.69
N ASN A 450 17.06 -45.63 -13.75
CA ASN A 450 18.46 -46.06 -13.90
C ASN A 450 18.65 -47.04 -15.07
N ALA A 451 17.67 -47.92 -15.33
CA ALA A 451 17.71 -48.82 -16.47
C ALA A 451 17.52 -48.05 -17.80
N CYS A 452 16.59 -47.08 -17.81
CA CYS A 452 16.36 -46.18 -18.95
C CYS A 452 17.61 -45.34 -19.29
N LEU A 453 18.29 -44.82 -18.27
CA LEU A 453 19.57 -44.13 -18.43
C LEU A 453 20.65 -45.05 -19.00
N GLY A 454 20.73 -46.29 -18.50
CA GLY A 454 21.63 -47.32 -19.02
C GLY A 454 21.41 -47.56 -20.52
N LEU A 455 20.15 -47.66 -20.95
CA LEU A 455 19.79 -47.84 -22.36
C LEU A 455 20.23 -46.65 -23.23
N LEU A 456 20.00 -45.41 -22.78
CA LEU A 456 20.47 -44.23 -23.51
C LEU A 456 22.01 -44.19 -23.61
N ARG A 457 22.74 -44.65 -22.58
CA ARG A 457 24.20 -44.78 -22.64
C ARG A 457 24.66 -45.85 -23.65
N LEU A 458 23.93 -46.95 -23.78
CA LEU A 458 24.22 -47.98 -24.80
C LEU A 458 24.05 -47.42 -26.21
N SER A 459 23.00 -46.62 -26.44
CA SER A 459 22.81 -45.90 -27.72
C SER A 459 24.00 -45.00 -28.03
N GLY A 460 24.47 -44.19 -27.08
CA GLY A 460 25.66 -43.37 -27.25
C GLY A 460 26.94 -44.17 -27.50
N LYS A 461 27.08 -45.35 -26.90
CA LYS A 461 28.28 -46.21 -27.03
C LYS A 461 28.35 -46.96 -28.36
N TYR A 462 27.22 -47.48 -28.85
CA TYR A 462 27.19 -48.37 -30.02
C TYR A 462 26.61 -47.70 -31.29
N GLY A 463 26.11 -46.47 -31.18
CA GLY A 463 25.46 -45.74 -32.27
C GLY A 463 23.96 -46.02 -32.34
N SER A 464 23.19 -45.05 -32.84
CA SER A 464 21.72 -45.10 -32.90
C SER A 464 21.20 -46.29 -33.72
N ASP A 465 21.78 -46.55 -34.89
CA ASP A 465 21.30 -47.60 -35.81
C ASP A 465 21.45 -49.00 -35.20
N ARG A 466 22.63 -49.29 -34.62
CA ARG A 466 22.89 -50.57 -33.96
C ARG A 466 22.01 -50.77 -32.73
N PHE A 467 21.83 -49.70 -31.96
CA PHE A 467 20.97 -49.74 -30.80
C PHE A 467 19.50 -49.99 -31.18
N GLU A 468 19.02 -49.36 -32.25
CA GLU A 468 17.67 -49.56 -32.77
C GLU A 468 17.45 -51.01 -33.25
N MET A 469 18.43 -51.60 -33.96
CA MET A 469 18.39 -53.02 -34.34
C MET A 469 18.40 -53.95 -33.13
N ALA A 470 19.19 -53.63 -32.10
CA ALA A 470 19.21 -54.38 -30.85
C ALA A 470 17.87 -54.29 -30.11
N CYS A 471 17.25 -53.10 -30.09
CA CYS A 471 15.92 -52.89 -29.54
C CYS A 471 14.85 -53.68 -30.30
N ARG A 472 14.91 -53.69 -31.64
CA ARG A 472 14.01 -54.51 -32.48
C ARG A 472 14.10 -55.99 -32.11
N ARG A 473 15.32 -56.52 -31.97
CA ARG A 473 15.53 -57.91 -31.54
C ARG A 473 15.03 -58.14 -30.12
N ALA A 474 15.25 -57.20 -29.20
CA ALA A 474 14.81 -57.31 -27.81
C ALA A 474 13.28 -57.31 -27.65
N LEU A 475 12.53 -56.68 -28.56
CA LEU A 475 11.06 -56.64 -28.52
C LEU A 475 10.40 -58.02 -28.71
N THR A 476 11.11 -58.98 -29.30
CA THR A 476 10.67 -60.37 -29.46
C THR A 476 10.69 -61.15 -28.15
N ALA A 477 11.43 -60.68 -27.13
CA ALA A 477 11.53 -61.34 -25.85
C ALA A 477 10.34 -60.98 -24.93
N PRO A 478 9.85 -61.93 -24.10
CA PRO A 478 8.72 -61.69 -23.20
C PRO A 478 9.06 -60.73 -22.05
N ARG A 479 10.34 -60.59 -21.69
CA ARG A 479 10.80 -59.67 -20.65
C ARG A 479 11.98 -58.85 -21.14
N ILE A 480 11.83 -57.53 -21.11
CA ILE A 480 12.85 -56.59 -21.55
C ILE A 480 13.54 -55.98 -20.34
N THR A 481 14.87 -56.04 -20.34
CA THR A 481 15.72 -55.41 -19.32
C THR A 481 16.93 -54.78 -19.98
N TYR A 482 17.58 -53.84 -19.30
CA TYR A 482 18.86 -53.29 -19.73
C TYR A 482 19.88 -54.38 -20.07
N GLY A 483 19.96 -55.44 -19.26
CA GLY A 483 20.90 -56.55 -19.46
C GLY A 483 20.68 -57.30 -20.78
N LEU A 484 19.42 -57.50 -21.19
CA LEU A 484 19.08 -58.14 -22.45
C LEU A 484 19.61 -57.34 -23.65
N VAL A 485 19.32 -56.03 -23.69
CA VAL A 485 19.76 -55.15 -24.78
C VAL A 485 21.29 -55.04 -24.81
N SER A 486 21.92 -54.93 -23.63
CA SER A 486 23.37 -54.94 -23.50
C SER A 486 23.99 -56.23 -24.05
N ASN A 487 23.40 -57.39 -23.77
CA ASN A 487 23.89 -58.69 -24.25
C ASN A 487 23.74 -58.83 -25.77
N ILE A 488 22.63 -58.35 -26.34
CA ILE A 488 22.42 -58.34 -27.80
C ILE A 488 23.52 -57.54 -28.51
N LEU A 489 23.81 -56.34 -28.01
CA LEU A 489 24.84 -55.46 -28.59
C LEU A 489 26.27 -55.99 -28.40
N THR A 490 26.56 -56.56 -27.22
CA THR A 490 27.90 -57.08 -26.89
C THR A 490 28.23 -58.32 -27.71
N ASN A 491 27.24 -59.18 -27.96
CA ASN A 491 27.41 -60.41 -28.74
C ASN A 491 27.15 -60.20 -30.25
N ASN A 492 27.01 -58.95 -30.72
CA ASN A 492 26.71 -58.59 -32.11
C ASN A 492 25.46 -59.28 -32.70
N LEU A 493 24.50 -59.66 -31.85
CA LEU A 493 23.26 -60.30 -32.28
C LEU A 493 22.33 -59.32 -33.01
N ASP A 494 22.59 -58.02 -32.88
CA ASP A 494 21.98 -56.94 -33.66
C ASP A 494 22.35 -56.99 -35.16
N LYS A 495 23.43 -57.70 -35.53
CA LYS A 495 23.94 -57.77 -36.91
C LYS A 495 23.62 -59.07 -37.65
N GLN A 496 22.90 -59.99 -37.02
CA GLN A 496 22.55 -61.27 -37.63
C GLN A 496 21.26 -61.13 -38.45
N ASN A 497 21.28 -61.57 -39.72
CA ASN A 497 20.09 -61.64 -40.57
C ASN A 497 19.15 -62.76 -40.12
N GLU A 498 17.84 -62.50 -40.17
CA GLU A 498 16.76 -63.46 -39.79
C GLU A 498 16.78 -64.76 -40.62
N GLU A 499 17.43 -64.77 -41.78
CA GLU A 499 17.53 -65.95 -42.66
C GLU A 499 18.31 -67.13 -42.04
N GLN A 500 19.19 -66.91 -41.05
CA GLN A 500 19.92 -68.02 -40.41
C GLN A 500 19.07 -68.82 -39.41
N ILE A 501 17.93 -68.29 -38.96
CA ILE A 501 17.07 -68.97 -37.97
C ILE A 501 16.24 -70.09 -38.62
N GLN A 502 15.93 -69.98 -39.92
CA GLN A 502 15.15 -70.99 -40.65
C GLN A 502 15.93 -72.26 -41.03
N LEU A 503 17.26 -72.26 -40.93
CA LEU A 503 18.10 -73.44 -41.22
C LEU A 503 17.95 -74.57 -40.17
N PHE A 504 17.35 -74.29 -39.00
CA PHE A 504 17.17 -75.26 -37.92
C PHE A 504 15.70 -75.54 -37.55
N SER A 505 14.73 -74.97 -38.27
CA SER A 505 13.29 -75.17 -37.98
C SER A 505 12.69 -76.44 -38.59
N SER A 506 13.43 -77.19 -39.40
CA SER A 506 13.03 -78.51 -39.89
C SER A 506 13.96 -79.58 -39.35
N ILE A 507 13.54 -80.24 -38.26
CA ILE A 507 14.11 -81.53 -37.87
C ILE A 507 13.67 -82.53 -38.97
N PRO A 508 14.58 -83.26 -39.65
CA PRO A 508 14.18 -84.30 -40.59
C PRO A 508 13.44 -85.41 -39.84
N ASP A 509 12.33 -85.90 -40.38
CA ASP A 509 11.62 -87.05 -39.81
C ASP A 509 12.57 -88.24 -39.68
N HIS A 510 12.65 -88.80 -38.47
CA HIS A 510 13.43 -90.01 -38.20
C HIS A 510 12.59 -91.03 -37.40
N GLU A 511 12.77 -92.32 -37.68
CA GLU A 511 12.00 -93.39 -37.04
C GLU A 511 12.38 -93.66 -35.56
N ASN A 512 13.43 -93.02 -35.04
CA ASN A 512 13.95 -93.26 -33.68
C ASN A 512 13.15 -92.60 -32.53
N ILE A 513 11.98 -92.01 -32.76
CA ILE A 513 11.16 -91.43 -31.68
C ILE A 513 10.20 -92.50 -31.15
N ARG A 514 10.56 -93.13 -30.02
CA ARG A 514 9.64 -94.00 -29.28
C ARG A 514 8.64 -93.14 -28.50
N GLY A 515 7.36 -93.20 -28.89
CA GLY A 515 6.29 -92.51 -28.19
C GLY A 515 5.98 -93.10 -26.80
N ALA A 516 5.22 -92.35 -26.01
CA ALA A 516 4.86 -92.66 -24.62
C ALA A 516 4.19 -94.03 -24.40
N LYS A 517 3.75 -94.72 -25.45
CA LYS A 517 3.18 -96.08 -25.40
C LYS A 517 4.24 -97.19 -25.24
N ALA A 518 5.53 -96.89 -25.31
CA ALA A 518 6.62 -97.86 -25.17
C ALA A 518 7.08 -98.11 -23.72
N TYR A 519 6.43 -97.48 -22.73
CA TYR A 519 6.83 -97.52 -21.31
C TYR A 519 5.67 -97.95 -20.38
N HIS A 520 4.87 -98.94 -20.79
CA HIS A 520 3.90 -99.60 -19.90
C HIS A 520 4.33 -101.00 -19.52
#